data_AF-A0A2V5SYQ8-F1
#
_entry.id   AF-A0A2V5SYQ8-F1
#
_cell.length_a   1.000
_cell.length_b   1.000
_cell.length_c   1.000
_cell.angle_alpha   90.00
_cell.angle_beta   90.00
_cell.angle_gamma   90.00
#
_symmetry.space_group_name_H-M   'P 1'
#
loop_
_entity.id
_entity.type
_entity.pdbx_description
1 polymer ?
#
loop_
_entity_poly.entity_id
_entity_poly.type
_entity_poly.pdbx_seq_one_letter_code
_entity_poly.pdbx_strand_id
1 'polypeptide(L)'
;CFNNHKQTNLWGVAEWEFFLDDLARQLAPRGRVWLELNREYDGTFYTPELKTFFQRRGAMVDEHKIIFTSGLPAPALTLPVAR
;
A
#
# COMPACT_ATOMS: atom_id res chain seq x y z
N CYS A 1 -12.59 -8.55 0.43
CA CYS A 1 -11.33 -7.78 0.47
C CYS A 1 -11.49 -6.59 1.40
N PHE A 2 -10.39 -6.14 2.03
CA PHE A 2 -10.42 -5.04 3.00
C PHE A 2 -10.28 -3.65 2.34
N ASN A 3 -9.88 -3.59 1.07
CA ASN A 3 -9.61 -2.34 0.35
C ASN A 3 -10.83 -1.77 -0.39
N ASN A 4 -12.06 -2.13 0.01
CA ASN A 4 -13.30 -1.77 -0.68
C ASN A 4 -13.37 -2.22 -2.16
N HIS A 5 -12.78 -3.37 -2.48
CA HIS A 5 -12.87 -4.02 -3.81
C HIS A 5 -14.31 -4.02 -4.35
N LYS A 6 -14.49 -3.59 -5.61
CA LYS A 6 -15.78 -3.47 -6.31
C LYS A 6 -16.82 -2.54 -5.65
N GLN A 7 -16.38 -1.60 -4.84
CA GLN A 7 -17.22 -0.55 -4.26
C GLN A 7 -16.83 0.82 -4.82
N THR A 8 -17.71 1.81 -4.66
CA THR A 8 -17.50 3.18 -5.17
C THR A 8 -16.36 3.93 -4.46
N ASN A 9 -15.92 3.44 -3.30
CA ASN A 9 -14.86 3.98 -2.47
C ASN A 9 -13.66 3.01 -2.36
N LEU A 10 -13.30 2.38 -3.47
CA LEU A 10 -12.07 1.61 -3.62
C LEU A 10 -10.87 2.44 -3.15
N TRP A 11 -9.98 1.82 -2.37
CA TRP A 11 -8.85 2.52 -1.75
C TRP A 11 -7.93 3.16 -2.80
N GLY A 12 -7.66 4.45 -2.62
CA GLY A 12 -6.68 5.22 -3.35
C GLY A 12 -5.37 5.34 -2.57
N VAL A 13 -4.52 6.29 -2.97
CA VAL A 13 -3.19 6.48 -2.37
C VAL A 13 -3.28 6.76 -0.87
N ALA A 14 -4.23 7.57 -0.42
CA ALA A 14 -4.34 7.97 0.98
C ALA A 14 -4.65 6.78 1.91
N GLU A 15 -5.59 5.92 1.54
CA GLU A 15 -5.93 4.75 2.34
C GLU A 15 -4.78 3.73 2.37
N TRP A 16 -4.11 3.54 1.23
CA TRP A 16 -2.93 2.67 1.15
C TRP A 16 -1.73 3.22 1.91
N GLU A 17 -1.51 4.54 1.92
CA GLU A 17 -0.48 5.20 2.72
C GLU A 17 -0.71 4.97 4.21
N PHE A 18 -1.92 5.24 4.69
CA PHE A 18 -2.30 4.98 6.07
C PHE A 18 -2.07 3.52 6.45
N PHE A 19 -2.55 2.58 5.62
CA PHE A 19 -2.40 1.16 5.89
C PHE A 19 -0.93 0.72 5.95
N LEU A 20 -0.11 1.14 5.00
CA LEU A 20 1.31 0.78 4.97
C LEU A 20 2.10 1.44 6.11
N ASP A 21 1.74 2.67 6.51
CA ASP A 21 2.33 3.33 7.67
C ASP A 21 2.03 2.59 8.98
N ASP A 22 0.77 2.19 9.16
CA ASP A 22 0.37 1.45 10.36
C ASP A 22 0.99 0.05 10.37
N LEU A 23 0.96 -0.65 9.23
CA LEU A 23 1.58 -1.97 9.08
C LEU A 23 3.08 -1.93 9.41
N ALA A 24 3.81 -0.90 8.97
CA ALA A 24 5.23 -0.75 9.26
C ALA A 24 5.54 -0.72 10.77
N ARG A 25 4.62 -0.22 11.59
CA ARG A 25 4.77 -0.17 13.07
C ARG A 25 4.56 -1.53 13.72
N GLN A 26 3.85 -2.45 13.07
CA GLN A 26 3.52 -3.77 13.59
C GLN A 26 4.49 -4.86 13.10
N LEU A 27 5.28 -4.59 12.05
CA LEU A 27 6.21 -5.57 11.52
C LEU A 27 7.40 -5.80 12.46
N ALA A 28 7.77 -7.07 12.62
CA ALA A 28 9.06 -7.42 13.20
C ALA A 28 10.21 -6.82 12.36
N PRO A 29 11.41 -6.59 12.93
CA PRO A 29 12.57 -6.14 12.16
C PRO A 29 12.80 -7.01 10.93
N ARG A 30 12.95 -6.37 9.75
CA ARG A 30 13.09 -7.03 8.44
C ARG A 30 11.88 -7.87 8.00
N GLY A 31 10.72 -7.64 8.59
CA GLY A 31 9.45 -8.21 8.14
C GLY A 31 9.21 -7.89 6.66
N ARG A 32 8.62 -8.83 5.93
CA ARG A 32 8.31 -8.69 4.50
C ARG A 32 6.80 -8.64 4.32
N VAL A 33 6.35 -7.90 3.32
CA VAL A 33 4.92 -7.77 3.01
C VAL A 33 4.69 -8.27 1.60
N TRP A 34 3.67 -9.11 1.45
CA TRP A 34 3.19 -9.63 0.17
C TRP A 34 1.69 -9.38 0.08
N LEU A 35 1.25 -8.67 -0.94
CA LEU A 35 -0.15 -8.37 -1.20
C LEU A 35 -0.50 -8.83 -2.62
N GLU A 36 -1.69 -9.41 -2.77
CA GLU A 36 -2.26 -9.76 -4.07
C GLU A 36 -3.57 -9.00 -4.24
N LEU A 37 -3.62 -8.13 -5.24
CA LEU A 37 -4.79 -7.32 -5.53
C LEU A 37 -5.78 -8.08 -6.42
N ASN A 38 -7.06 -7.90 -6.15
CA ASN A 38 -8.13 -8.53 -6.92
C ASN A 38 -8.46 -7.66 -8.12
N ARG A 39 -8.84 -8.29 -9.24
CA ARG A 39 -9.17 -7.61 -10.49
C ARG A 39 -10.49 -6.85 -10.38
N GLU A 40 -10.47 -5.56 -10.66
CA GLU A 40 -11.65 -4.69 -10.72
C GLU A 40 -12.49 -4.92 -11.99
N TYR A 41 -13.67 -4.28 -12.06
CA TYR A 41 -14.61 -4.43 -13.18
C TYR A 41 -14.03 -4.00 -14.54
N ASP A 42 -13.13 -3.02 -14.53
CA ASP A 42 -12.43 -2.55 -15.73
C ASP A 42 -11.25 -3.47 -16.14
N GLY A 43 -11.05 -4.57 -15.41
CA GLY A 43 -10.00 -5.53 -15.66
C GLY A 43 -8.65 -5.16 -15.06
N THR A 44 -8.51 -4.00 -14.41
CA THR A 44 -7.27 -3.55 -13.77
C THR A 44 -7.17 -4.06 -12.33
N PHE A 45 -5.97 -3.96 -11.73
CA PHE A 45 -5.75 -4.29 -10.31
C PHE A 45 -5.52 -3.04 -9.44
N TYR A 46 -5.06 -1.97 -10.07
CA TYR A 46 -4.71 -0.69 -9.45
C TYR A 46 -4.68 0.39 -10.54
N THR A 47 -4.75 1.65 -10.12
CA THR A 47 -4.51 2.78 -11.02
C THR A 47 -3.00 2.96 -11.30
N PRO A 48 -2.59 3.63 -12.39
CA PRO A 48 -1.18 3.97 -12.62
C PRO A 48 -0.56 4.79 -11.48
N GLU A 49 -1.36 5.63 -10.82
CA GLU A 49 -0.96 6.39 -9.65
C GLU A 49 -0.60 5.47 -8.48
N LEU A 50 -1.47 4.50 -8.16
CA LEU A 50 -1.20 3.52 -7.11
C LEU A 50 0.03 2.66 -7.40
N LYS A 51 0.23 2.25 -8.66
CA LYS A 51 1.46 1.55 -9.07
C LYS A 51 2.70 2.38 -8.77
N THR A 52 2.68 3.66 -9.16
CA THR A 52 3.79 4.59 -8.93
C THR A 52 4.03 4.80 -7.44
N PHE A 53 2.97 4.92 -6.65
CA PHE A 53 3.02 5.03 -5.20
C PHE A 53 3.72 3.81 -4.57
N PHE A 54 3.27 2.59 -4.88
CA PHE A 54 3.89 1.37 -4.34
C PHE A 54 5.37 1.26 -4.72
N GLN A 55 5.71 1.55 -5.99
CA GLN A 55 7.09 1.51 -6.48
C GLN A 55 7.99 2.53 -5.78
N ARG A 56 7.52 3.78 -5.60
CA ARG A 56 8.24 4.81 -4.84
C ARG A 56 8.47 4.42 -3.38
N ARG A 57 7.57 3.61 -2.83
CA ARG A 57 7.66 3.08 -1.48
C ARG A 57 8.51 1.82 -1.35
N GLY A 58 9.18 1.41 -2.44
CA GLY A 58 10.10 0.29 -2.47
C GLY A 58 9.46 -1.05 -2.80
N ALA A 59 8.21 -1.08 -3.25
CA ALA A 59 7.59 -2.32 -3.70
C ALA A 59 8.13 -2.77 -5.07
N MET A 60 8.36 -4.06 -5.21
CA MET A 60 8.30 -4.72 -6.50
C MET A 60 6.84 -4.94 -6.87
N VAL A 61 6.44 -4.49 -8.06
CA VAL A 61 5.08 -4.66 -8.58
C VAL A 61 5.13 -5.55 -9.82
N ASP A 62 4.52 -6.73 -9.72
CA ASP A 62 4.43 -7.73 -10.80
C ASP A 62 2.98 -8.14 -10.99
N GLU A 63 2.37 -7.68 -12.09
CA GLU A 63 0.93 -7.78 -12.36
C GLU A 63 0.04 -7.37 -11.18
N HIS A 64 -0.45 -8.33 -10.40
CA HIS A 64 -1.35 -8.13 -9.26
C HIS A 64 -0.63 -8.26 -7.91
N LYS A 65 0.68 -8.54 -7.91
CA LYS A 65 1.50 -8.78 -6.73
C LYS A 65 2.28 -7.53 -6.35
N ILE A 66 2.15 -7.11 -5.09
CA ILE A 66 2.88 -5.98 -4.50
C ILE A 66 3.75 -6.54 -3.37
N ILE A 67 5.07 -6.49 -3.54
CA ILE A 67 6.01 -7.19 -2.66
C ILE A 67 7.05 -6.20 -2.10
N PHE A 68 7.16 -6.15 -0.77
CA PHE A 68 8.17 -5.38 -0.05
C PHE A 68 9.17 -6.32 0.63
N THR A 69 10.37 -6.45 0.05
CA THR A 69 11.39 -7.43 0.50
C THR A 69 12.35 -6.91 1.56
N SER A 70 12.48 -5.59 1.70
CA SER A 70 13.46 -4.93 2.57
C SER A 70 12.83 -4.26 3.79
N GLY A 71 11.60 -4.66 4.14
CA GLY A 71 10.77 -3.93 5.11
C GLY A 71 10.02 -2.77 4.47
N LEU A 72 9.02 -2.27 5.20
CA LEU A 72 8.37 -1.00 4.87
C LEU A 72 9.20 0.14 5.47
N PRO A 73 9.46 1.24 4.71
CA PRO A 73 10.02 2.44 5.31
C PRO A 73 9.18 2.86 6.50
N ALA A 74 9.83 3.30 7.58
CA ALA A 74 9.12 3.90 8.70
C ALA A 74 8.25 5.06 8.17
N PRO A 75 7.07 5.30 8.78
CA PRO A 75 6.21 6.40 8.39
C PRO A 75 7.03 7.70 8.35
N ALA A 76 6.74 8.57 7.38
CA ALA A 76 7.20 9.95 7.50
C ALA A 76 6.68 10.46 8.86
N LEU A 77 7.59 10.89 9.74
CA LEU A 77 7.21 11.43 11.03
C LEU A 77 6.24 12.58 10.76
N THR A 78 4.94 12.36 10.98
CA THR A 78 3.98 13.45 11.10
C THR A 78 4.43 14.23 12.32
N LEU A 79 5.08 15.38 12.11
CA LEU A 79 5.39 16.30 13.18
C LEU A 79 4.08 16.55 13.94
N PRO A 80 4.08 16.46 15.29
CA PRO A 80 2.88 16.77 16.04
C PRO A 80 2.47 18.19 15.69
N VAL A 81 1.24 18.35 15.20
CA VAL A 81 0.61 19.67 15.07
C VAL A 81 0.60 20.26 16.48
N ALA A 82 1.40 21.30 16.69
CA ALA A 82 1.39 22.06 17.93
C ALA A 82 -0.04 22.60 18.14
N ARG A 83 -0.61 22.31 19.30
CA ARG A 83 -1.90 22.84 19.75
C ARG A 83 -1.76 24.26 20.27
#